data_AF-A0A6N0GX58-F1
#
_entry.id   AF-A0A6N0GX58-F1
#
_cell.length_a   1.000
_cell.length_b   1.000
_cell.length_c   1.000
_cell.angle_alpha   90.00
_cell.angle_beta   90.00
_cell.angle_gamma   90.00
#
_symmetry.space_group_name_H-M   'P 1'
#
loop_
_entity.id
_entity.type
_entity.pdbx_description
1 polymer ?
#
loop_
_entity_poly.entity_id
_entity_poly.type
_entity_poly.pdbx_seq_one_letter_code
_entity_poly.pdbx_strand_id
1 'polypeptide(L)'
;AYSGKASRSGLRVHHLFDHNTFATKFRKLVEGRFKRYGHFEYDTEGEILRYKALAERLRPYVVDSLLFIHNAISSGKKVLVEGANAL
;
A
#
# COMPACT_ATOMS: atom_id res chain seq x y z
N ALA A 1 -6.26 -3.81 -7.14
CA ALA A 1 -5.05 -3.02 -6.82
C ALA A 1 -4.32 -2.48 -8.06
N TYR A 2 -3.82 -3.31 -9.00
CA TYR A 2 -3.00 -2.85 -10.15
C TYR A 2 -3.64 -1.78 -11.05
N SER A 3 -4.95 -1.87 -11.33
CA SER A 3 -5.67 -0.82 -12.07
C SER A 3 -5.55 0.56 -11.38
N GLY A 4 -5.62 0.60 -10.03
CA GLY A 4 -5.43 1.82 -9.25
C GLY A 4 -3.99 2.36 -9.29
N LYS A 5 -3.00 1.47 -9.40
CA LYS A 5 -1.59 1.85 -9.63
C LYS A 5 -1.45 2.52 -11.01
N ALA A 6 -2.00 1.89 -12.05
CA ALA A 6 -1.96 2.43 -13.41
C ALA A 6 -2.67 3.80 -13.52
N SER A 7 -3.80 3.98 -12.85
CA SER A 7 -4.52 5.26 -12.81
C SER A 7 -3.93 6.29 -11.84
N ARG A 8 -2.81 5.98 -11.15
CA ARG A 8 -2.14 6.86 -10.16
C ARG A 8 -3.02 7.28 -8.98
N SER A 9 -4.10 6.54 -8.71
CA SER A 9 -5.01 6.81 -7.58
C SER A 9 -4.78 5.88 -6.40
N GLY A 10 -4.03 4.79 -6.59
CA GLY A 10 -3.74 3.81 -5.54
C GLY A 10 -2.94 4.37 -4.37
N LEU A 11 -3.19 3.80 -3.19
CA LEU A 11 -2.39 4.04 -1.99
C LEU A 11 -1.13 3.16 -1.98
N ARG A 12 -0.04 3.67 -1.41
CA ARG A 12 1.24 2.98 -1.21
C ARG A 12 1.54 2.89 0.27
N VAL A 13 2.47 2.02 0.66
CA VAL A 13 2.87 1.77 2.05
C VAL A 13 3.18 3.08 2.79
N HIS A 14 3.92 4.00 2.16
CA HIS A 14 4.28 5.27 2.80
C HIS A 14 3.09 6.14 3.20
N HIS A 15 1.95 6.06 2.49
CA HIS A 15 0.76 6.84 2.85
C HIS A 15 0.22 6.44 4.22
N LEU A 16 0.46 5.22 4.72
CA LEU A 16 -0.06 4.75 6.01
C LEU A 16 0.42 5.60 7.21
N PHE A 17 1.57 6.27 7.06
CA PHE A 17 2.21 7.03 8.14
C PHE A 17 1.78 8.50 8.22
N ASP A 18 1.05 9.01 7.21
CA ASP A 18 0.28 10.24 7.31
C ASP A 18 -1.20 9.88 7.35
N HIS A 19 -1.73 9.71 8.57
CA HIS A 19 -3.08 9.21 8.78
C HIS A 19 -4.16 10.11 8.17
N ASN A 20 -3.96 11.43 8.16
CA ASN A 20 -4.94 12.37 7.62
C ASN A 20 -4.97 12.29 6.09
N THR A 21 -3.80 12.24 5.46
CA THR A 21 -3.68 12.07 4.02
C THR A 21 -4.19 10.70 3.58
N PHE A 22 -3.87 9.64 4.32
CA PHE A 22 -4.38 8.29 4.08
C PHE A 22 -5.89 8.26 4.10
N ALA A 23 -6.51 8.71 5.20
CA ALA A 23 -7.96 8.69 5.36
C ALA A 23 -8.67 9.46 4.25
N THR A 24 -8.17 10.66 3.91
CA THR A 24 -8.71 11.49 2.82
C THR A 24 -8.66 10.77 1.47
N LYS A 25 -7.51 10.17 1.13
CA LYS A 25 -7.34 9.44 -0.13
C LYS A 25 -8.13 8.13 -0.16
N PHE A 26 -8.24 7.43 0.97
CA PHE A 26 -8.98 6.19 1.10
C PHE A 26 -10.49 6.41 0.89
N ARG A 27 -11.07 7.42 1.52
CA ARG A 27 -12.48 7.81 1.30
C ARG A 27 -12.76 8.11 -0.18
N LYS A 28 -11.89 8.90 -0.83
CA LYS A 28 -12.01 9.20 -2.27
C LYS A 28 -11.91 7.94 -3.13
N LEU A 29 -11.06 6.99 -2.76
CA LEU A 29 -10.95 5.70 -3.45
C LEU A 29 -12.25 4.90 -3.34
N VAL A 30 -12.82 4.80 -2.14
CA VAL A 30 -14.10 4.09 -1.91
C VAL A 30 -15.24 4.78 -2.66
N GLU A 31 -15.34 6.11 -2.58
CA GLU A 31 -16.32 6.90 -3.34
C GLU A 31 -16.22 6.61 -4.86
N GLY A 32 -14.99 6.55 -5.39
CA GLY A 32 -14.75 6.19 -6.78
C GLY A 32 -15.19 4.76 -7.13
N ARG A 33 -15.18 3.82 -6.17
CA ARG A 33 -15.70 2.46 -6.37
C ARG A 33 -17.23 2.45 -6.34
N PHE A 34 -17.86 3.19 -5.45
CA PHE A 34 -19.32 3.34 -5.44
C PHE A 34 -19.83 3.95 -6.74
N LYS A 35 -19.18 5.00 -7.25
CA LYS A 35 -19.56 5.60 -8.55
C LYS A 35 -19.43 4.63 -9.72
N ARG A 36 -18.47 3.71 -9.67
CA ARG A 36 -18.19 2.79 -10.80
C ARG A 36 -19.04 1.52 -10.75
N TYR A 37 -19.32 1.01 -9.56
CA TYR A 37 -19.90 -0.33 -9.38
C TYR A 37 -21.24 -0.31 -8.64
N GLY A 38 -21.79 0.88 -8.36
CA GLY A 38 -22.95 1.04 -7.50
C GLY A 38 -22.58 0.98 -6.01
N HIS A 39 -23.58 1.27 -5.17
CA HIS A 39 -23.40 1.22 -3.72
C HIS A 39 -23.35 -0.23 -3.24
N PHE A 40 -22.38 -0.54 -2.37
CA PHE A 40 -22.24 -1.82 -1.68
C PHE A 40 -21.91 -1.57 -0.21
N GLU A 41 -22.23 -2.51 0.67
CA GLU A 41 -21.92 -2.39 2.08
C GLU A 41 -20.40 -2.39 2.29
N TYR A 42 -19.86 -1.32 2.88
CA TYR A 42 -18.44 -1.18 3.14
C TYR A 42 -18.17 -0.19 4.27
N ASP A 43 -17.59 -0.68 5.37
CA ASP A 43 -17.21 0.15 6.52
C ASP A 43 -15.89 0.90 6.25
N THR A 44 -16.02 2.08 5.64
CA THR A 44 -14.85 2.91 5.27
C THR A 44 -14.07 3.38 6.50
N GLU A 45 -14.76 3.73 7.59
CA GLU A 45 -14.13 4.30 8.78
C GLU A 45 -13.48 3.21 9.63
N GLY A 46 -14.14 2.06 9.80
CA GLY A 46 -13.54 0.90 10.46
C GLY A 46 -12.29 0.41 9.74
N GLU A 47 -12.28 0.39 8.40
CA GLU A 47 -11.09 0.07 7.63
C GLU A 47 -9.97 1.08 7.85
N ILE A 48 -10.24 2.39 7.88
CA ILE A 48 -9.24 3.42 8.18
C ILE A 48 -8.62 3.19 9.57
N LEU A 49 -9.43 2.89 10.58
CA LEU A 49 -8.95 2.57 11.93
C LEU A 49 -8.11 1.29 11.94
N ARG A 50 -8.53 0.26 11.23
CA ARG A 50 -7.80 -1.00 11.07
C ARG A 50 -6.43 -0.76 10.43
N TYR A 51 -6.37 0.04 9.37
CA TYR A 51 -5.11 0.39 8.70
C TYR A 51 -4.17 1.21 9.59
N LYS A 52 -4.70 2.06 10.48
CA LYS A 52 -3.88 2.76 11.48
C LYS A 52 -3.19 1.77 12.44
N ALA A 53 -3.91 0.78 12.96
CA ALA A 53 -3.31 -0.24 13.82
C ALA A 53 -2.29 -1.12 13.07
N LEU A 54 -2.56 -1.45 11.80
CA LEU A 54 -1.62 -2.18 10.95
C LEU A 54 -0.36 -1.37 10.64
N ALA A 55 -0.48 -0.06 10.46
CA ALA A 55 0.65 0.83 10.21
C ALA A 55 1.68 0.77 11.35
N GLU A 56 1.23 0.73 12.60
CA GLU A 56 2.13 0.62 13.76
C GLU A 56 2.86 -0.72 13.80
N ARG A 57 2.17 -1.82 13.50
CA ARG A 57 2.79 -3.15 13.41
C ARG A 57 3.78 -3.25 12.25
N LEU A 58 3.51 -2.54 11.15
CA LEU A 58 4.32 -2.58 9.93
C LEU A 58 5.54 -1.64 10.01
N ARG A 59 5.46 -0.57 10.82
CA ARG A 59 6.47 0.49 10.94
C ARG A 59 7.93 0.00 10.97
N PRO A 60 8.34 -0.99 11.79
CA PRO A 60 9.75 -1.42 11.86
C PRO A 60 10.24 -2.15 10.59
N TYR A 61 9.35 -2.57 9.69
CA TYR A 61 9.69 -3.34 8.50
C TYR A 61 9.71 -2.49 7.22
N VAL A 62 9.31 -1.22 7.30
CA VAL A 62 9.30 -0.32 6.14
C VAL A 62 10.68 0.30 5.95
N VAL A 63 11.28 0.02 4.80
CA VAL A 63 12.61 0.52 4.41
C VAL A 63 12.55 1.18 3.04
N ASP A 64 13.54 2.03 2.74
CA ASP A 64 13.84 2.37 1.34
C ASP A 64 14.40 1.11 0.66
N SER A 65 13.53 0.43 -0.08
CA SER A 65 13.88 -0.82 -0.75
C SER A 65 14.98 -0.65 -1.79
N LEU A 66 15.08 0.51 -2.45
CA LEU A 66 16.08 0.75 -3.48
C LEU A 66 17.47 0.83 -2.83
N LEU A 67 17.61 1.62 -1.78
CA LEU A 67 18.84 1.70 -1.01
C LEU A 67 19.20 0.37 -0.35
N PHE A 68 18.21 -0.30 0.25
CA PHE A 68 18.40 -1.58 0.93
C PHE A 68 18.94 -2.67 -0.01
N ILE A 69 18.30 -2.85 -1.18
CA ILE A 69 18.74 -3.84 -2.16
C ILE A 69 20.07 -3.45 -2.80
N HIS A 70 20.26 -2.16 -3.14
CA HIS A 70 21.53 -1.69 -3.69
C HIS A 70 22.70 -2.00 -2.75
N ASN A 71 22.58 -1.67 -1.46
CA ASN A 71 23.63 -1.96 -0.47
C ASN A 71 23.87 -3.46 -0.27
N ALA A 72 22.81 -4.28 -0.31
CA ALA A 72 22.95 -5.73 -0.21
C ALA A 72 23.77 -6.31 -1.38
N ILE A 73 23.48 -5.87 -2.61
CA ILE A 73 24.21 -6.31 -3.80
C ILE A 73 25.65 -5.78 -3.77
N SER A 74 25.85 -4.50 -3.48
CA SER A 74 27.18 -3.86 -3.42
C SER A 74 28.09 -4.45 -2.33
N SER A 75 27.53 -5.02 -1.26
CA SER A 75 28.27 -5.73 -0.21
C SER A 75 28.50 -7.22 -0.51
N GLY A 76 28.18 -7.69 -1.73
CA GLY A 76 28.44 -9.06 -2.16
C GLY A 76 27.45 -10.10 -1.61
N LYS A 77 26.28 -9.70 -1.09
CA LYS A 77 25.26 -10.65 -0.65
C LYS A 77 24.63 -11.37 -1.84
N LYS A 78 24.36 -12.67 -1.69
CA LYS A 78 23.56 -13.45 -2.64
C LYS A 78 22.07 -13.16 -2.41
N VAL A 79 21.37 -12.75 -3.47
CA VAL A 79 19.95 -12.39 -3.42
C VAL A 79 19.15 -13.39 -4.25
N LEU A 80 18.15 -14.02 -3.64
CA LEU A 80 17.16 -14.87 -4.33
C LEU A 80 15.91 -14.03 -4.63
N VAL A 81 15.41 -14.12 -5.86
CA VAL A 81 14.14 -13.50 -6.27
C VAL A 81 13.10 -14.60 -6.43
N GLU A 82 12.12 -14.64 -5.53
CA GLU A 82 11.04 -15.63 -5.53
C GLU A 82 9.87 -15.12 -6.41
N GLY A 83 9.74 -15.66 -7.62
CA GLY A 83 8.64 -15.35 -8.54
C GLY A 83 7.31 -15.95 -8.06
N ALA A 84 6.21 -15.20 -8.21
CA ALA A 84 4.89 -15.62 -7.72
C ALA A 84 4.00 -16.30 -8.78
N ASN A 85 4.02 -15.82 -10.03
CA ASN A 85 3.24 -16.36 -11.14
C ASN A 85 4.17 -17.07 -12.16
N ALA A 86 3.57 -17.74 -13.15
CA ALA A 86 4.27 -18.36 -14.27
C ALA A 86 4.22 -17.48 -15.53
N LEU A 87 5.08 -17.80 -16.50
CA LEU A 87 5.08 -17.20 -17.85
C LEU A 87 3.89 -17.69 -18.68
#